data_AF-A0A916TF17-F1
#
_entry.id   AF-A0A916TF17-F1
#
_cell.length_a   1.000
_cell.length_b   1.000
_cell.length_c   1.000
_cell.angle_alpha   90.00
_cell.angle_beta   90.00
_cell.angle_gamma   90.00
#
_symmetry.space_group_name_H-M   'P 1'
#
loop_
_entity.id
_entity.type
_entity.pdbx_description
1 polymer ?
#
loop_
_entity_poly.entity_id
_entity_poly.type
_entity_poly.pdbx_seq_one_letter_code
_entity_poly.pdbx_strand_id
1 'polypeptide(L)'
;MTLAPFPPDSPDLRRAVIDTARALQKLGLTKGTSGNVSGRTADGFLITPSGTPYDQLTEDKIVAMDLHGRYQGDLLPSSEWRMHLDLYLGKPEAGAIVHCHSPRATALSCLRRPIPAFHYMVAMAGGDRIACADYATFGTKALSAAMMTALADRSACLLANHGQIACGPDLSKALALAEGVEDLANQYLSALSVGEPVLLDAAEMAEILRKFKNYGKQAGEQDPAAGAAFELPEKAQ
;
A
#
# COMPACT_ATOMS: atom_id res chain seq x y z
N MET A 1 -9.59 -19.50 30.57
CA MET A 1 -9.49 -18.07 30.25
C MET A 1 -10.51 -17.76 29.19
N THR A 2 -11.50 -16.92 29.48
CA THR A 2 -12.41 -16.37 28.47
C THR A 2 -11.60 -15.47 27.56
N LEU A 3 -11.70 -15.69 26.25
CA LEU A 3 -11.05 -14.86 25.25
C LEU A 3 -11.57 -13.42 25.37
N ALA A 4 -10.69 -12.43 25.21
CA ALA A 4 -11.11 -11.03 25.19
C ALA A 4 -12.15 -10.80 24.08
N PRO A 5 -13.22 -10.02 24.35
CA PRO A 5 -14.20 -9.65 23.34
C PRO A 5 -13.52 -8.89 22.20
N PHE A 6 -14.06 -8.99 20.99
CA PHE A 6 -13.56 -8.20 19.87
C PHE A 6 -13.74 -6.71 20.17
N PRO A 7 -12.72 -5.88 19.86
CA PRO A 7 -12.81 -4.45 20.05
C PRO A 7 -13.95 -3.87 19.19
N PRO A 8 -14.64 -2.82 19.66
CA PRO A 8 -15.60 -2.12 18.82
C PRO A 8 -14.89 -1.53 17.60
N ASP A 9 -15.55 -1.62 16.44
CA ASP A 9 -15.15 -0.92 15.23
C ASP A 9 -16.07 0.26 14.93
N SER A 10 -15.86 0.93 13.78
CA SER A 10 -16.63 2.10 13.36
C SER A 10 -17.35 1.85 12.03
N PRO A 11 -18.66 2.14 11.92
CA PRO A 11 -19.37 2.17 10.64
C PRO A 11 -18.69 3.05 9.59
N ASP A 12 -18.08 4.17 10.01
CA ASP A 12 -17.37 5.06 9.08
C ASP A 12 -16.11 4.41 8.51
N LEU A 13 -15.38 3.62 9.32
CA LEU A 13 -14.23 2.88 8.82
C LEU A 13 -14.65 1.73 7.89
N ARG A 14 -15.74 1.02 8.21
CA ARG A 14 -16.33 0.00 7.31
C ARG A 14 -16.64 0.61 5.96
N ARG A 15 -17.33 1.76 5.93
CA ARG A 15 -17.66 2.50 4.72
C ARG A 15 -16.41 2.98 3.97
N ALA A 16 -15.42 3.52 4.66
CA ALA A 16 -14.17 3.95 4.04
C ALA A 16 -13.39 2.79 3.38
N VAL A 17 -13.38 1.59 3.99
CA VAL A 17 -12.79 0.39 3.39
C VAL A 17 -13.53 0.00 2.10
N ILE A 18 -14.87 0.05 2.13
CA ILE A 18 -15.71 -0.24 0.95
C ILE A 18 -15.44 0.76 -0.17
N ASP A 19 -15.41 2.05 0.14
CA ASP A 19 -15.19 3.12 -0.84
C ASP A 19 -13.79 3.01 -1.46
N THR A 20 -12.79 2.65 -0.67
CA THR A 20 -11.42 2.40 -1.15
C THR A 20 -11.35 1.17 -2.06
N ALA A 21 -12.05 0.08 -1.71
CA ALA A 21 -12.12 -1.10 -2.57
C ALA A 21 -12.81 -0.77 -3.91
N ARG A 22 -13.92 -0.03 -3.90
CA ARG A 22 -14.58 0.44 -5.13
C ARG A 22 -13.69 1.37 -5.94
N ALA A 23 -12.90 2.23 -5.29
CA ALA A 23 -11.94 3.09 -5.95
C ALA A 23 -10.84 2.30 -6.68
N LEU A 24 -10.30 1.23 -6.07
CA LEU A 24 -9.34 0.33 -6.75
C LEU A 24 -9.88 -0.19 -8.09
N GLN A 25 -11.13 -0.65 -8.11
CA GLN A 25 -11.77 -1.14 -9.33
C GLN A 25 -11.98 0.00 -10.34
N LYS A 26 -12.44 1.18 -9.88
CA LYS A 26 -12.68 2.35 -10.74
C LYS A 26 -11.38 2.87 -11.39
N LEU A 27 -10.27 2.83 -10.66
CA LEU A 27 -8.94 3.24 -11.13
C LEU A 27 -8.28 2.17 -12.02
N GLY A 28 -8.90 0.99 -12.19
CA GLY A 28 -8.35 -0.10 -12.99
C GLY A 28 -7.16 -0.81 -12.33
N LEU A 29 -6.93 -0.61 -11.04
CA LEU A 29 -5.85 -1.23 -10.27
C LEU A 29 -6.15 -2.70 -9.93
N THR A 30 -7.40 -3.13 -10.04
CA THR A 30 -7.77 -4.53 -9.88
C THR A 30 -8.93 -4.91 -10.80
N LYS A 31 -9.05 -6.21 -11.09
CA LYS A 31 -10.16 -6.78 -11.85
C LYS A 31 -10.87 -7.84 -11.02
N GLY A 32 -12.19 -7.74 -10.93
CA GLY A 32 -12.98 -8.66 -10.12
C GLY A 32 -12.63 -8.53 -8.63
N THR A 33 -12.27 -9.65 -8.00
CA THR A 33 -12.08 -9.75 -6.54
C THR A 33 -10.64 -10.06 -6.15
N SER A 34 -9.66 -9.74 -7.00
CA SER A 34 -8.26 -10.14 -6.76
C SER A 34 -7.49 -9.21 -5.81
N GLY A 35 -7.98 -7.99 -5.55
CA GLY A 35 -7.40 -7.09 -4.57
C GLY A 35 -8.04 -7.26 -3.18
N ASN A 36 -7.46 -6.60 -2.18
CA ASN A 36 -8.08 -6.47 -0.86
C ASN A 36 -7.61 -5.21 -0.15
N VAL A 37 -8.46 -4.71 0.74
CA VAL A 37 -8.25 -3.45 1.46
C VAL A 37 -8.51 -3.68 2.93
N SER A 38 -7.70 -3.06 3.78
CA SER A 38 -7.97 -3.03 5.22
C SER A 38 -7.68 -1.67 5.84
N GLY A 39 -8.39 -1.35 6.92
CA GLY A 39 -8.11 -0.22 7.80
C GLY A 39 -7.90 -0.68 9.24
N ARG A 40 -6.92 -0.10 9.93
CA ARG A 40 -6.58 -0.40 11.32
C ARG A 40 -7.67 0.09 12.29
N THR A 41 -7.96 -0.70 13.32
CA THR A 41 -8.72 -0.29 14.51
C THR A 41 -7.78 -0.24 15.72
N ALA A 42 -8.28 0.15 16.90
CA ALA A 42 -7.45 0.22 18.11
C ALA A 42 -6.70 -1.09 18.41
N ASP A 43 -7.38 -2.24 18.35
CA ASP A 43 -6.81 -3.55 18.71
C ASP A 43 -6.84 -4.58 17.56
N GLY A 44 -6.98 -4.12 16.31
CA GLY A 44 -7.18 -4.99 15.16
C GLY A 44 -7.26 -4.25 13.83
N PHE A 45 -8.04 -4.80 12.90
CA PHE A 45 -8.30 -4.19 11.60
C PHE A 45 -9.59 -4.72 10.98
N LEU A 46 -10.16 -3.92 10.08
CA LEU A 46 -11.27 -4.29 9.21
C LEU A 46 -10.73 -4.62 7.83
N ILE A 47 -11.16 -5.73 7.23
CA ILE A 47 -10.68 -6.19 5.92
C ILE A 47 -11.85 -6.61 5.02
N THR A 48 -11.68 -6.41 3.71
CA THR A 48 -12.61 -6.94 2.71
C THR A 48 -12.73 -8.47 2.80
N PRO A 49 -13.93 -9.05 2.65
CA PRO A 49 -14.14 -10.49 2.66
C PRO A 49 -13.58 -11.17 1.40
N SER A 50 -13.35 -12.48 1.49
CA SER A 50 -12.94 -13.28 0.33
C SER A 50 -14.04 -13.37 -0.73
N GLY A 51 -13.67 -13.29 -2.01
CA GLY A 51 -14.53 -13.64 -3.15
C GLY A 51 -15.78 -12.78 -3.35
N THR A 52 -15.90 -11.62 -2.68
CA THR A 52 -17.07 -10.74 -2.79
C THR A 52 -16.79 -9.59 -3.77
N PRO A 53 -17.58 -9.44 -4.84
CA PRO A 53 -17.49 -8.28 -5.74
C PRO A 53 -17.62 -6.94 -4.98
N TYR A 54 -16.80 -5.95 -5.34
CA TYR A 54 -16.73 -4.68 -4.59
C TYR A 54 -17.99 -3.82 -4.70
N ASP A 55 -18.74 -3.95 -5.79
CA ASP A 55 -20.06 -3.34 -5.96
C ASP A 55 -21.11 -3.94 -5.03
N GLN A 56 -20.93 -5.18 -4.58
CA GLN A 56 -21.81 -5.90 -3.65
C GLN A 56 -21.38 -5.81 -2.18
N LEU A 57 -20.30 -5.09 -1.87
CA LEU A 57 -19.87 -4.86 -0.50
C LEU A 57 -20.88 -3.97 0.23
N THR A 58 -21.19 -4.38 1.45
CA THR A 58 -22.02 -3.67 2.44
C THR A 58 -21.28 -3.69 3.77
N GLU A 59 -21.63 -2.78 4.68
CA GLU A 59 -20.90 -2.61 5.95
C GLU A 59 -20.83 -3.90 6.78
N ASP A 60 -21.91 -4.69 6.78
CA ASP A 60 -22.02 -5.99 7.46
C ASP A 60 -21.12 -7.08 6.86
N LYS A 61 -20.71 -6.95 5.59
CA LYS A 61 -19.82 -7.89 4.92
C LYS A 61 -18.34 -7.64 5.19
N ILE A 62 -17.98 -6.49 5.77
CA ILE A 62 -16.60 -6.21 6.17
C ILE A 62 -16.25 -7.06 7.38
N VAL A 63 -15.10 -7.74 7.33
CA VAL A 63 -14.69 -8.71 8.35
C VAL A 63 -13.76 -8.02 9.34
N ALA A 64 -14.07 -8.16 10.63
CA ALA A 64 -13.21 -7.66 11.70
C ALA A 64 -12.20 -8.74 12.09
N MET A 65 -10.94 -8.35 12.25
CA MET A 65 -9.85 -9.21 12.69
C MET A 65 -9.08 -8.57 13.83
N ASP A 66 -8.61 -9.38 14.78
CA ASP A 66 -7.69 -8.93 15.83
C ASP A 66 -6.23 -9.19 15.44
N LEU A 67 -5.30 -8.64 16.23
CA LEU A 67 -3.86 -8.84 16.03
C LEU A 67 -3.34 -10.23 16.45
N HIS A 68 -4.24 -11.14 16.88
CA HIS A 68 -3.93 -12.55 17.13
C HIS A 68 -4.34 -13.46 15.96
N GLY A 69 -4.92 -12.89 14.90
CA GLY A 69 -5.36 -13.63 13.72
C GLY A 69 -6.69 -14.35 13.90
N ARG A 70 -7.53 -13.89 14.83
CA ARG A 70 -8.93 -14.29 14.95
C ARG A 70 -9.80 -13.33 14.14
N TYR A 71 -10.96 -13.78 13.68
CA TYR A 71 -11.94 -12.94 12.99
C TYR A 71 -13.34 -13.07 13.58
N GLN A 72 -14.19 -12.08 13.33
CA GLN A 72 -15.61 -12.06 13.67
C GLN A 72 -16.45 -11.69 12.44
N GLY A 73 -17.62 -12.34 12.31
CA GLY A 73 -18.57 -12.15 11.21
C GLY A 73 -18.90 -13.49 10.53
N ASP A 74 -19.86 -13.45 9.61
CA ASP A 74 -20.34 -14.65 8.90
C ASP A 74 -19.52 -14.96 7.63
N LEU A 75 -18.73 -14.01 7.16
CA LEU A 75 -17.88 -14.15 5.98
C LEU A 75 -16.43 -14.43 6.36
N LEU A 76 -15.77 -15.23 5.53
CA LEU A 76 -14.33 -15.39 5.60
C LEU A 76 -13.63 -14.06 5.24
N PRO A 77 -12.59 -13.64 5.98
CA PRO A 77 -11.76 -12.51 5.54
C PRO A 77 -11.06 -12.84 4.22
N SER A 78 -10.49 -11.83 3.55
CA SER A 78 -9.62 -12.06 2.39
C SER A 78 -8.66 -13.22 2.64
N SER A 79 -8.41 -14.07 1.64
CA SER A 79 -7.40 -15.16 1.72
C SER A 79 -6.00 -14.65 2.07
N GLU A 80 -5.76 -13.36 1.93
CA GLU A 80 -4.47 -12.70 2.13
C GLU A 80 -4.38 -11.87 3.41
N TRP A 81 -5.35 -12.05 4.31
CA TRP A 81 -5.37 -11.40 5.63
C TRP A 81 -4.05 -11.51 6.40
N ARG A 82 -3.26 -12.59 6.18
CA ARG A 82 -1.97 -12.79 6.85
C ARG A 82 -0.96 -11.70 6.50
N MET A 83 -0.91 -11.26 5.23
CA MET A 83 -0.04 -10.14 4.83
C MET A 83 -0.43 -8.87 5.57
N HIS A 84 -1.72 -8.60 5.69
CA HIS A 84 -2.24 -7.43 6.41
C HIS A 84 -1.89 -7.48 7.90
N LEU A 85 -2.14 -8.63 8.55
CA LEU A 85 -1.81 -8.82 9.97
C LEU A 85 -0.31 -8.60 10.23
N ASP A 86 0.55 -9.29 9.48
CA ASP A 86 2.00 -9.24 9.73
C ASP A 86 2.57 -7.85 9.43
N LEU A 87 2.00 -7.14 8.44
CA LEU A 87 2.34 -5.73 8.18
C LEU A 87 1.89 -4.84 9.33
N TYR A 88 0.67 -4.97 9.85
CA TYR A 88 0.22 -4.18 10.99
C TYR A 88 1.02 -4.48 12.28
N LEU A 89 1.51 -5.70 12.47
CA LEU A 89 2.40 -6.04 13.58
C LEU A 89 3.79 -5.43 13.40
N GLY A 90 4.34 -5.46 12.17
CA GLY A 90 5.68 -4.96 11.88
C GLY A 90 5.77 -3.45 11.65
N LYS A 91 4.66 -2.79 11.33
CA LYS A 91 4.53 -1.34 11.07
C LYS A 91 3.36 -0.75 11.87
N PRO A 92 3.56 -0.49 13.18
CA PRO A 92 2.50 0.05 14.05
C PRO A 92 1.89 1.37 13.54
N GLU A 93 2.66 2.16 12.77
CA GLU A 93 2.26 3.42 12.16
C GLU A 93 1.31 3.27 10.94
N ALA A 94 1.22 2.08 10.34
CA ALA A 94 0.34 1.84 9.21
C ALA A 94 -1.13 1.85 9.67
N GLY A 95 -1.92 2.81 9.19
CA GLY A 95 -3.35 2.89 9.47
C GLY A 95 -4.22 2.22 8.41
N ALA A 96 -3.68 1.95 7.22
CA ALA A 96 -4.37 1.22 6.17
C ALA A 96 -3.41 0.49 5.22
N ILE A 97 -3.95 -0.52 4.54
CA ILE A 97 -3.23 -1.37 3.59
C ILE A 97 -4.11 -1.63 2.38
N VAL A 98 -3.50 -1.53 1.20
CA VAL A 98 -4.08 -1.83 -0.10
C VAL A 98 -3.21 -2.87 -0.79
N HIS A 99 -3.81 -4.00 -1.16
CA HIS A 99 -3.22 -5.00 -2.06
C HIS A 99 -4.02 -5.06 -3.36
N CYS A 100 -3.32 -5.08 -4.50
CA CYS A 100 -3.96 -5.20 -5.80
C CYS A 100 -3.06 -5.87 -6.84
N HIS A 101 -3.67 -6.36 -7.92
CA HIS A 101 -3.00 -6.96 -9.08
C HIS A 101 -3.05 -5.97 -10.24
N SER A 102 -2.43 -4.80 -10.05
CA SER A 102 -2.48 -3.74 -11.05
C SER A 102 -1.62 -4.09 -12.27
N PRO A 103 -2.07 -3.78 -13.49
CA PRO A 103 -1.51 -4.40 -14.71
C PRO A 103 0.00 -4.30 -14.87
N ARG A 104 0.59 -3.11 -14.66
CA ARG A 104 2.00 -2.84 -14.93
C ARG A 104 2.89 -3.25 -13.76
N ALA A 105 2.46 -3.00 -12.52
CA ALA A 105 3.16 -3.50 -11.34
C ALA A 105 3.20 -5.04 -11.34
N THR A 106 2.09 -5.71 -11.66
CA THR A 106 2.05 -7.17 -11.79
C THR A 106 2.99 -7.64 -12.91
N ALA A 107 3.05 -6.98 -14.06
CA ALA A 107 3.97 -7.34 -15.14
C ALA A 107 5.45 -7.31 -14.69
N LEU A 108 5.88 -6.26 -13.97
CA LEU A 108 7.22 -6.19 -13.39
C LEU A 108 7.43 -7.26 -12.31
N SER A 109 6.42 -7.53 -11.48
CA SER A 109 6.48 -8.57 -10.46
C SER A 109 6.68 -9.97 -11.05
N CYS A 110 6.07 -10.26 -12.21
CA CYS A 110 6.24 -11.52 -12.94
C CYS A 110 7.67 -11.66 -13.50
N LEU A 111 8.32 -10.53 -13.82
CA LEU A 111 9.73 -10.48 -14.20
C LEU A 111 10.68 -10.50 -13.00
N ARG A 112 10.16 -10.50 -11.76
CA ARG A 112 10.93 -10.36 -10.51
C ARG A 112 11.82 -9.11 -10.53
N ARG A 113 11.35 -8.04 -11.17
CA ARG A 113 12.12 -6.82 -11.42
C ARG A 113 11.66 -5.72 -10.47
N PRO A 114 12.54 -5.16 -9.62
CA PRO A 114 12.21 -3.99 -8.81
C PRO A 114 12.07 -2.74 -9.70
N ILE A 115 11.46 -1.69 -9.15
CA ILE A 115 11.42 -0.35 -9.78
C ILE A 115 12.55 0.48 -9.17
N PRO A 116 13.65 0.77 -9.88
CA PRO A 116 14.77 1.55 -9.36
C PRO A 116 14.45 3.05 -9.36
N ALA A 117 15.36 3.90 -8.88
CA ALA A 117 15.28 5.36 -8.96
C ALA A 117 15.41 5.93 -10.39
N PHE A 118 14.69 5.38 -11.37
CA PHE A 118 14.59 5.93 -12.73
C PHE A 118 13.80 7.25 -12.76
N HIS A 119 13.00 7.51 -11.71
CA HIS A 119 12.20 8.71 -11.52
C HIS A 119 12.14 9.07 -10.02
N TYR A 120 12.21 10.37 -9.69
CA TYR A 120 12.31 10.84 -8.30
C TYR A 120 11.12 10.42 -7.42
N MET A 121 9.93 10.23 -8.02
CA MET A 121 8.71 9.85 -7.30
C MET A 121 8.76 8.46 -6.66
N VAL A 122 9.76 7.63 -6.99
CA VAL A 122 10.03 6.38 -6.25
C VAL A 122 10.18 6.63 -4.73
N ALA A 123 10.63 7.84 -4.35
CA ALA A 123 10.70 8.28 -2.96
C ALA A 123 9.35 8.24 -2.21
N MET A 124 8.21 8.19 -2.91
CA MET A 124 6.89 8.04 -2.29
C MET A 124 6.74 6.73 -1.50
N ALA A 125 7.49 5.69 -1.88
CA ALA A 125 7.57 4.43 -1.15
C ALA A 125 8.55 4.49 0.04
N GLY A 126 9.16 5.64 0.29
CA GLY A 126 10.10 5.88 1.39
C GLY A 126 11.53 5.41 1.12
N GLY A 127 11.97 5.32 -0.14
CA GLY A 127 13.33 4.88 -0.48
C GLY A 127 13.80 5.18 -1.90
N ASP A 128 14.88 4.50 -2.31
CA ASP A 128 15.51 4.62 -3.63
C ASP A 128 14.97 3.62 -4.67
N ARG A 129 14.08 2.72 -4.26
CA ARG A 129 13.48 1.69 -5.11
C ARG A 129 12.19 1.14 -4.50
N ILE A 130 11.34 0.55 -5.34
CA ILE A 130 10.28 -0.36 -4.92
C ILE A 130 10.78 -1.79 -5.15
N ALA A 131 11.06 -2.51 -4.07
CA ALA A 131 11.59 -3.87 -4.12
C ALA A 131 10.54 -4.87 -4.64
N CYS A 132 11.00 -6.00 -5.18
CA CYS A 132 10.16 -7.15 -5.49
C CYS A 132 10.45 -8.27 -4.49
N ALA A 133 9.44 -8.67 -3.71
CA ALA A 133 9.54 -9.79 -2.79
C ALA A 133 9.72 -11.11 -3.54
N ASP A 134 10.42 -12.06 -2.91
CA ASP A 134 10.51 -13.44 -3.40
C ASP A 134 9.13 -14.11 -3.45
N TYR A 135 8.98 -15.07 -4.35
CA TYR A 135 7.72 -15.78 -4.52
C TYR A 135 7.44 -16.73 -3.35
N ALA A 136 6.20 -16.71 -2.88
CA ALA A 136 5.59 -17.77 -2.12
C ALA A 136 4.08 -17.82 -2.43
N THR A 137 3.46 -18.96 -2.20
CA THR A 137 2.02 -19.15 -2.48
C THR A 137 1.17 -18.18 -1.67
N PHE A 138 0.13 -17.61 -2.30
CA PHE A 138 -0.81 -16.69 -1.67
C PHE A 138 -1.43 -17.26 -0.38
N GLY A 139 -1.77 -16.36 0.56
CA GLY A 139 -2.37 -16.74 1.86
C GLY A 139 -1.46 -17.49 2.83
N THR A 140 -0.17 -17.67 2.52
CA THR A 140 0.79 -18.35 3.39
C THR A 140 1.61 -17.39 4.25
N LYS A 141 2.12 -17.90 5.37
CA LYS A 141 3.12 -17.21 6.21
C LYS A 141 4.44 -16.95 5.47
N ALA A 142 4.78 -17.80 4.49
CA ALA A 142 5.99 -17.60 3.69
C ALA A 142 5.89 -16.35 2.81
N LEU A 143 4.71 -16.08 2.24
CA LEU A 143 4.47 -14.86 1.46
C LEU A 143 4.55 -13.61 2.33
N SER A 144 3.90 -13.61 3.49
CA SER A 144 3.97 -12.45 4.38
C SER A 144 5.39 -12.19 4.90
N ALA A 145 6.17 -13.24 5.18
CA ALA A 145 7.58 -13.09 5.56
C ALA A 145 8.42 -12.48 4.42
N ALA A 146 8.31 -12.98 3.19
CA ALA A 146 9.02 -12.46 2.03
C ALA A 146 8.63 -10.99 1.73
N MET A 147 7.34 -10.67 1.84
CA MET A 147 6.82 -9.31 1.72
C MET A 147 7.43 -8.38 2.78
N MET A 148 7.46 -8.79 4.05
CA MET A 148 8.04 -7.96 5.11
C MET A 148 9.54 -7.72 4.93
N THR A 149 10.29 -8.71 4.42
CA THR A 149 11.69 -8.53 4.03
C THR A 149 11.85 -7.49 2.92
N ALA A 150 11.01 -7.55 1.89
CA ALA A 150 11.06 -6.60 0.77
C ALA A 150 10.60 -5.19 1.16
N LEU A 151 9.60 -5.08 2.02
CA LEU A 151 9.15 -3.81 2.57
C LEU A 151 10.25 -3.17 3.41
N ALA A 152 10.87 -3.91 4.34
CA ALA A 152 11.81 -3.34 5.31
C ALA A 152 11.24 -2.04 5.94
N ASP A 153 11.86 -0.89 5.68
CA ASP A 153 11.46 0.45 6.12
C ASP A 153 10.62 1.23 5.07
N ARG A 154 10.25 0.60 3.95
CA ARG A 154 9.41 1.14 2.86
C ARG A 154 7.92 0.96 3.13
N SER A 155 7.10 1.66 2.37
CA SER A 155 5.64 1.63 2.43
C SER A 155 4.97 0.86 1.28
N ALA A 156 5.73 0.42 0.27
CA ALA A 156 5.22 -0.42 -0.82
C ALA A 156 6.27 -1.38 -1.37
N CYS A 157 5.82 -2.53 -1.87
CA CYS A 157 6.64 -3.48 -2.62
C CYS A 157 5.82 -4.24 -3.67
N LEU A 158 6.52 -4.80 -4.65
CA LEU A 158 5.97 -5.81 -5.57
C LEU A 158 6.04 -7.20 -4.91
N LEU A 159 5.15 -8.09 -5.32
CA LEU A 159 5.09 -9.49 -4.89
C LEU A 159 5.32 -10.37 -6.13
N ALA A 160 6.42 -11.13 -6.18
CA ALA A 160 6.78 -11.86 -7.39
C ALA A 160 5.64 -12.74 -7.94
N ASN A 161 5.37 -12.67 -9.25
CA ASN A 161 4.31 -13.41 -9.93
C ASN A 161 2.91 -13.21 -9.32
N HIS A 162 2.63 -12.02 -8.78
CA HIS A 162 1.43 -11.80 -7.99
C HIS A 162 0.85 -10.39 -8.19
N GLY A 163 1.51 -9.35 -7.67
CA GLY A 163 0.95 -7.99 -7.68
C GLY A 163 1.77 -7.02 -6.85
N GLN A 164 1.07 -6.09 -6.19
CA GLN A 164 1.70 -5.10 -5.32
C GLN A 164 0.94 -4.96 -3.99
N ILE A 165 1.63 -4.45 -2.98
CA ILE A 165 1.03 -4.05 -1.71
C ILE A 165 1.59 -2.69 -1.28
N ALA A 166 0.71 -1.84 -0.75
CA ALA A 166 1.03 -0.52 -0.26
C ALA A 166 0.35 -0.29 1.10
N CYS A 167 1.05 0.39 2.02
CA CYS A 167 0.50 0.82 3.30
C CYS A 167 0.68 2.33 3.50
N GLY A 168 -0.21 2.93 4.28
CA GLY A 168 -0.17 4.36 4.62
C GLY A 168 -0.79 4.65 5.98
N PRO A 169 -0.71 5.90 6.46
CA PRO A 169 -1.33 6.31 7.72
C PRO A 169 -2.86 6.24 7.68
N ASP A 170 -3.44 6.26 6.48
CA ASP A 170 -4.88 6.15 6.24
C ASP A 170 -5.16 5.52 4.86
N LEU A 171 -6.43 5.19 4.61
CA LEU A 171 -6.89 4.55 3.38
C LEU A 171 -6.62 5.39 2.13
N SER A 172 -6.74 6.72 2.22
CA SER A 172 -6.49 7.63 1.11
C SER A 172 -5.02 7.62 0.71
N LYS A 173 -4.10 7.65 1.69
CA LYS A 173 -2.66 7.60 1.45
C LYS A 173 -2.20 6.22 0.97
N ALA A 174 -2.78 5.14 1.50
CA ALA A 174 -2.48 3.79 1.01
C ALA A 174 -2.92 3.59 -0.44
N LEU A 175 -4.12 4.08 -0.81
CA LEU A 175 -4.62 4.02 -2.18
C LEU A 175 -3.78 4.86 -3.15
N ALA A 176 -3.46 6.11 -2.77
CA ALA A 176 -2.64 6.99 -3.59
C ALA A 176 -1.23 6.40 -3.83
N LEU A 177 -0.66 5.71 -2.83
CA LEU A 177 0.60 5.00 -3.00
C LEU A 177 0.47 3.82 -3.97
N ALA A 178 -0.58 3.01 -3.86
CA ALA A 178 -0.82 1.90 -4.80
C ALA A 178 -1.00 2.39 -6.25
N GLU A 179 -1.69 3.52 -6.44
CA GLU A 179 -1.82 4.18 -7.74
C GLU A 179 -0.46 4.68 -8.25
N GLY A 180 0.33 5.33 -7.40
CA GLY A 180 1.67 5.80 -7.75
C GLY A 180 2.64 4.67 -8.11
N VAL A 181 2.55 3.51 -7.45
CA VAL A 181 3.34 2.31 -7.81
C VAL A 181 2.95 1.81 -9.21
N GLU A 182 1.67 1.79 -9.57
CA GLU A 182 1.22 1.39 -10.91
C GLU A 182 1.68 2.38 -11.98
N ASP A 183 1.60 3.69 -11.73
CA ASP A 183 2.07 4.72 -12.65
C ASP A 183 3.59 4.63 -12.86
N LEU A 184 4.37 4.50 -11.79
CA LEU A 184 5.81 4.27 -11.87
C LEU A 184 6.15 2.98 -12.63
N ALA A 185 5.40 1.90 -12.42
CA ALA A 185 5.59 0.66 -13.15
C ALA A 185 5.30 0.84 -14.65
N ASN A 186 4.25 1.58 -15.00
CA ASN A 186 3.89 1.90 -16.38
C ASN A 186 4.99 2.73 -17.07
N GLN A 187 5.46 3.80 -16.41
CA GLN A 187 6.52 4.66 -16.91
C GLN A 187 7.83 3.89 -17.08
N TYR A 188 8.20 3.06 -16.11
CA TYR A 188 9.43 2.28 -16.16
C TYR A 188 9.40 1.25 -17.30
N LEU A 189 8.30 0.51 -17.46
CA LEU A 189 8.11 -0.40 -18.60
C LEU A 189 8.13 0.35 -19.93
N SER A 190 7.55 1.55 -19.99
CA SER A 190 7.57 2.38 -21.20
C SER A 190 8.98 2.83 -21.54
N ALA A 191 9.76 3.28 -20.56
CA ALA A 191 11.15 3.65 -20.74
C ALA A 191 11.99 2.45 -21.21
N LEU A 192 11.85 1.28 -20.57
CA LEU A 192 12.50 0.03 -20.96
C LEU A 192 12.16 -0.43 -22.39
N SER A 193 10.99 -0.05 -22.91
CA SER A 193 10.60 -0.38 -24.30
C SER A 193 11.34 0.44 -25.36
N VAL A 194 11.91 1.58 -24.98
CA VAL A 194 12.63 2.49 -25.89
C VAL A 194 14.13 2.59 -25.59
N GLY A 195 14.58 2.20 -24.40
CA GLY A 195 16.00 2.21 -24.01
C GLY A 195 16.24 1.87 -22.55
N GLU A 196 17.47 2.04 -22.08
CA GLU A 196 17.81 1.89 -20.66
C GLU A 196 17.65 3.24 -19.94
N PRO A 197 16.82 3.33 -18.86
CA PRO A 197 16.66 4.57 -18.12
C PRO A 197 17.93 4.98 -17.37
N VAL A 198 18.24 6.28 -17.34
CA VAL A 198 19.27 6.83 -16.46
C VAL A 198 18.70 6.86 -15.04
N LEU A 199 19.47 6.33 -14.08
CA LEU A 199 19.05 6.27 -12.68
C LEU A 199 19.59 7.48 -11.93
N LEU A 200 18.76 8.01 -11.03
CA LEU A 200 19.20 8.99 -10.04
C LEU A 200 20.18 8.33 -9.06
N ASP A 201 21.23 9.05 -8.71
CA ASP A 201 22.24 8.54 -7.80
C ASP A 201 21.81 8.62 -6.33
N ALA A 202 22.65 8.09 -5.44
CA ALA A 202 22.36 8.06 -4.01
C ALA A 202 22.29 9.45 -3.37
N ALA A 203 23.05 10.43 -3.88
CA ALA A 203 23.05 11.79 -3.36
C ALA A 203 21.78 12.54 -3.78
N GLU A 204 21.37 12.37 -5.04
CA GLU A 204 20.10 12.90 -5.56
C GLU A 204 18.92 12.32 -4.77
N MET A 205 18.86 11.00 -4.59
CA MET A 205 17.78 10.35 -3.85
C MET A 205 17.77 10.73 -2.36
N ALA A 206 18.92 10.96 -1.73
CA ALA A 206 18.98 11.45 -0.36
C ALA A 206 18.35 12.85 -0.21
N GLU A 207 18.64 13.76 -1.15
CA GLU A 207 18.03 15.09 -1.17
C GLU A 207 16.53 15.04 -1.45
N ILE A 208 16.11 14.18 -2.39
CA ILE A 208 14.69 13.96 -2.70
C ILE A 208 13.94 13.44 -1.47
N LEU A 209 14.47 12.42 -0.78
CA LEU A 209 13.86 11.86 0.43
C LEU A 209 13.73 12.89 1.55
N ARG A 210 14.71 13.79 1.68
CA ARG A 210 14.64 14.92 2.62
C ARG A 210 13.48 15.85 2.26
N LYS A 211 13.37 16.26 0.98
CA LYS A 211 12.30 17.13 0.48
C LYS A 211 10.91 16.48 0.54
N PHE A 212 10.83 15.16 0.35
CA PHE A 212 9.57 14.42 0.30
C PHE A 212 8.76 14.51 1.59
N LYS A 213 9.43 14.75 2.74
CA LYS A 213 8.78 15.00 4.04
C LYS A 213 7.75 16.14 4.01
N ASN A 214 7.97 17.14 3.15
CA ASN A 214 7.09 18.29 2.97
C ASN A 214 6.43 18.35 1.58
N TYR A 215 6.69 17.36 0.72
CA TYR A 215 6.13 17.33 -0.63
C TYR A 215 4.62 17.12 -0.59
N GLY A 216 3.89 17.87 -1.43
CA GLY A 216 2.43 17.82 -1.49
C GLY A 216 1.71 18.43 -0.28
N LYS A 217 2.43 19.10 0.63
CA LYS A 217 1.86 19.76 1.82
C LYS A 217 1.70 21.26 1.61
N GLN A 218 0.60 21.82 2.09
CA GLN A 218 0.39 23.27 2.14
C GLN A 218 1.25 23.92 3.23
N ALA A 219 1.46 25.23 3.17
CA ALA A 219 2.36 25.95 4.07
C ALA A 219 2.09 25.70 5.58
N GLY A 220 0.83 25.50 5.97
CA GLY A 220 0.44 25.21 7.36
C GLY A 220 0.66 23.76 7.82
N GLU A 221 1.03 22.86 6.92
CA GLU A 221 1.17 21.41 7.16
C GLU A 221 2.64 20.96 7.12
N GLN A 222 3.56 21.85 6.72
CA GLN A 222 4.97 21.53 6.56
C GLN A 222 5.66 21.36 7.91
N ASP A 223 6.54 20.36 8.00
CA ASP A 223 7.48 20.17 9.10
C ASP A 223 8.61 21.22 8.97
N PRO A 224 8.73 22.18 9.90
CA PRO A 224 9.76 23.22 9.84
C PRO A 224 11.18 22.64 9.85
N ALA A 225 11.39 21.47 10.46
CA ALA A 225 12.69 20.82 10.58
C ALA A 225 13.15 20.12 9.28
N ALA A 226 12.22 19.82 8.36
CA ALA A 226 12.53 19.14 7.10
C ALA A 226 12.93 20.09 5.96
N GLY A 227 12.75 21.40 6.12
CA GLY A 227 12.97 22.41 5.09
C GLY A 227 11.93 22.35 3.96
N ALA A 228 11.96 23.32 3.05
CA ALA A 228 10.98 23.37 1.96
C ALA A 228 11.17 22.22 0.95
N ALA A 229 10.05 21.67 0.46
CA ALA A 229 10.07 20.62 -0.56
C ALA A 229 10.46 21.13 -1.96
N PHE A 230 10.28 22.43 -2.20
CA PHE A 230 10.61 23.11 -3.44
C PHE A 230 10.96 24.57 -3.13
N GLU A 231 11.47 25.29 -4.13
CA GLU A 231 11.72 26.72 -4.01
C GLU A 231 10.38 27.47 -3.88
N LEU A 232 10.09 28.00 -2.69
CA LEU A 232 8.83 28.69 -2.42
C LEU A 232 8.81 30.03 -3.14
N PRO A 233 7.77 30.33 -3.94
CA PRO A 233 7.61 31.66 -4.51
C PRO A 233 7.30 32.69 -3.41
N GLU A 234 7.62 33.95 -3.67
CA GLU A 234 7.22 35.05 -2.79
C GLU A 234 5.70 35.21 -2.79
N LYS A 235 5.10 35.23 -1.60
CA LYS A 235 3.67 35.51 -1.44
C LYS A 235 3.45 37.01 -1.54
N ALA A 236 2.72 37.47 -2.56
CA ALA A 236 2.28 38.86 -2.64
C ALA A 236 1.42 39.23 -1.43
N GLN A 237 1.61 40.45 -0.92
CA GLN A 237 0.87 40.99 0.23
C GLN A 237 -0.59 41.27 -0.11
#